data_AF-A0A2B7ZY75-F1
#
_entry.id   AF-A0A2B7ZY75-F1
#
_cell.length_a   1.000
_cell.length_b   1.000
_cell.length_c   1.000
_cell.angle_alpha   90.00
_cell.angle_beta   90.00
_cell.angle_gamma   90.00
#
_symmetry.space_group_name_H-M   'P 1'
#
loop_
_entity.id
_entity.type
_entity.pdbx_description
1 polymer ?
#
loop_
_entity_poly.entity_id
_entity_poly.type
_entity_poly.pdbx_seq_one_letter_code
_entity_poly.pdbx_strand_id
1 'polypeptide(L)'
;MQYYQEKKIYMLLKAVVFHYHGLNSAEKNDLEESAKAMDAQAELDWALNFISADHLTAFDRARVYLNGVVGDYPKEKRTELIQMIWHSNNIKGYVTEMEATAMLKLAVDWRVEKELMGLVLS
;
A
#
# COMPACT_ATOMS: atom_id res chain seq x y z
N MET A 1 8.03 15.37 12.07
CA MET A 1 8.59 14.01 11.87
C MET A 1 7.50 12.98 11.53
N GLN A 2 6.36 12.96 12.23
CA GLN A 2 5.29 11.98 12.01
C GLN A 2 4.67 12.03 10.58
N TYR A 3 4.47 13.23 10.03
CA TYR A 3 3.88 13.43 8.69
C TYR A 3 4.73 12.88 7.52
N TYR A 4 6.06 12.97 7.61
CA TYR A 4 6.97 12.42 6.59
C TYR A 4 6.93 10.88 6.57
N GLN A 5 6.76 10.26 7.74
CA GLN A 5 6.57 8.82 7.82
C GLN A 5 5.24 8.39 7.19
N GLU A 6 4.15 9.13 7.41
CA GLU A 6 2.84 8.80 6.83
C GLU A 6 2.85 8.83 5.29
N LYS A 7 3.41 9.88 4.67
CA LYS A 7 3.58 9.96 3.21
C LYS A 7 4.38 8.77 2.67
N LYS A 8 5.48 8.45 3.34
CA LYS A 8 6.38 7.37 2.93
C LYS A 8 5.72 6.00 3.04
N ILE A 9 5.02 5.74 4.15
CA ILE A 9 4.25 4.53 4.37
C ILE A 9 3.20 4.39 3.26
N TYR A 10 2.45 5.47 2.98
CA TYR A 10 1.42 5.44 1.96
C TYR A 10 1.95 5.17 0.56
N MET A 11 2.98 5.92 0.13
CA MET A 11 3.58 5.73 -1.20
C MET A 11 4.16 4.32 -1.37
N LEU A 12 4.82 3.78 -0.34
CA LEU A 12 5.33 2.40 -0.39
C LEU A 12 4.20 1.37 -0.48
N LEU A 13 3.16 1.52 0.34
CA LEU A 13 2.01 0.62 0.36
C LEU A 13 1.32 0.57 -0.99
N LYS A 14 0.99 1.74 -1.54
CA LYS A 14 0.30 1.85 -2.82
C LYS A 14 1.16 1.29 -3.96
N ALA A 15 2.44 1.68 -4.00
CA ALA A 15 3.36 1.20 -5.03
C ALA A 15 3.55 -0.32 -4.97
N VAL A 16 3.75 -0.91 -3.79
CA VAL A 16 4.04 -2.35 -3.70
C VAL A 16 2.84 -3.23 -4.02
N VAL A 17 1.61 -2.77 -3.73
CA VAL A 17 0.39 -3.51 -4.10
C VAL A 17 0.21 -3.49 -5.63
N PHE A 18 0.41 -2.34 -6.28
CA PHE A 18 0.34 -2.28 -7.75
C PHE A 18 1.47 -3.06 -8.43
N HIS A 19 2.68 -3.00 -7.90
CA HIS A 19 3.81 -3.76 -8.43
C HIS A 19 3.74 -5.27 -8.18
N TYR A 20 2.81 -5.75 -7.34
CA TYR A 20 2.69 -7.16 -6.99
C TYR A 20 2.37 -8.05 -8.21
N HIS A 21 1.68 -7.50 -9.21
CA HIS A 21 1.32 -8.22 -10.45
C HIS A 21 1.86 -7.57 -11.73
N GLY A 22 2.56 -6.44 -11.60
CA GLY A 22 3.07 -5.64 -12.71
C GLY A 22 2.27 -4.35 -12.88
N LEU A 23 2.98 -3.22 -12.83
CA LEU A 23 2.39 -1.90 -12.91
C LEU A 23 1.91 -1.60 -14.34
N ASN A 24 0.62 -1.27 -14.51
CA ASN A 24 0.11 -0.75 -15.78
C ASN A 24 0.10 0.79 -15.82
N SER A 25 -0.14 1.38 -17.00
CA SER A 25 -0.12 2.83 -17.19
C SER A 25 -1.15 3.59 -16.33
N ALA A 26 -2.30 2.97 -16.05
CA ALA A 26 -3.34 3.60 -15.22
C ALA A 26 -2.90 3.67 -13.75
N GLU A 27 -2.35 2.58 -13.23
CA GLU A 27 -1.80 2.51 -11.86
C GLU A 27 -0.59 3.42 -11.69
N LYS A 28 0.24 3.55 -12.73
CA LYS A 28 1.34 4.52 -12.74
C LYS A 28 0.84 5.96 -12.61
N ASN A 29 -0.15 6.34 -13.42
CA ASN A 29 -0.72 7.68 -13.35
C ASN A 29 -1.36 7.94 -11.98
N ASP A 30 -2.07 6.96 -11.42
CA ASP A 30 -2.70 7.06 -10.09
C ASP A 30 -1.66 7.24 -8.96
N LEU A 31 -0.48 6.58 -9.05
CA LEU A 31 0.65 6.84 -8.15
C LEU A 31 1.15 8.28 -8.26
N GLU A 32 1.39 8.76 -9.49
CA GLU A 32 1.87 10.12 -9.75
C GLU A 32 0.86 11.19 -9.27
N GLU A 33 -0.42 10.99 -9.53
CA GLU A 33 -1.49 11.88 -9.05
C GLU A 33 -1.57 11.91 -7.52
N SER A 34 -1.45 10.75 -6.87
CA SER A 34 -1.46 10.64 -5.41
C SER A 34 -0.24 11.32 -4.79
N ALA A 35 0.94 11.13 -5.37
CA ALA A 35 2.15 11.79 -4.93
C ALA A 35 2.03 13.32 -5.06
N LYS A 36 1.47 13.81 -6.17
CA LYS A 36 1.23 15.23 -6.39
C LYS A 36 0.20 15.80 -5.41
N ALA A 37 -0.91 15.12 -5.19
CA ALA A 37 -1.98 15.56 -4.29
C ALA A 37 -1.50 15.67 -2.83
N MET A 38 -0.52 14.85 -2.45
CA MET A 38 0.03 14.81 -1.10
C MET A 38 1.35 15.57 -0.95
N ASP A 39 1.88 16.19 -2.02
CA ASP A 39 3.24 16.75 -2.02
C ASP A 39 4.27 15.72 -1.52
N ALA A 40 4.23 14.52 -2.11
CA ALA A 40 4.94 13.31 -1.67
C ALA A 40 5.79 12.69 -2.79
N GLN A 41 6.28 13.51 -3.73
CA GLN A 41 7.05 13.03 -4.88
C GLN A 41 8.36 12.34 -4.46
N ALA A 42 9.04 12.87 -3.44
CA ALA A 42 10.28 12.28 -2.93
C ALA A 42 10.04 10.88 -2.32
N GLU A 43 8.89 10.69 -1.67
CA GLU A 43 8.47 9.43 -1.09
C GLU A 43 8.06 8.41 -2.15
N LEU A 44 7.41 8.85 -3.23
CA LEU A 44 7.14 8.01 -4.40
C LEU A 44 8.45 7.55 -5.06
N ASP A 45 9.38 8.47 -5.32
CA ASP A 45 10.67 8.15 -5.93
C ASP A 45 11.44 7.15 -5.05
N TRP A 46 11.39 7.34 -3.72
CA TRP A 46 11.96 6.38 -2.77
C TRP A 46 11.29 5.00 -2.85
N ALA A 47 9.96 4.95 -2.92
CA ALA A 47 9.22 3.68 -3.01
C ALA A 47 9.52 2.93 -4.31
N LEU A 48 9.62 3.65 -5.44
CA LEU A 48 9.99 3.06 -6.74
C LEU A 48 11.42 2.53 -6.71
N ASN A 49 12.36 3.26 -6.09
CA ASN A 49 13.74 2.80 -5.89
C ASN A 49 13.82 1.59 -4.94
N PHE A 50 12.99 1.54 -3.89
CA PHE A 50 12.89 0.39 -2.99
C PHE A 50 12.45 -0.87 -3.73
N ILE A 51 11.50 -0.74 -4.65
CA ILE A 51 10.99 -1.83 -5.47
C ILE A 51 12.02 -2.26 -6.52
N SER A 52 12.64 -1.31 -7.22
CA SER A 52 13.59 -1.59 -8.31
C SER A 52 14.89 -2.24 -7.83
N ALA A 53 15.26 -2.06 -6.56
CA ALA A 53 16.41 -2.73 -5.97
C ALA A 53 16.30 -4.27 -5.98
N ASP A 54 15.09 -4.83 -5.93
CA ASP A 54 14.82 -6.25 -6.17
C ASP A 54 13.32 -6.46 -6.39
N HIS A 55 12.92 -6.61 -7.65
CA HIS A 55 11.52 -6.78 -8.00
C HIS A 55 10.92 -8.09 -7.45
N LEU A 56 11.72 -9.15 -7.29
CA LEU A 56 11.23 -10.47 -6.87
C LEU A 56 10.86 -10.47 -5.38
N THR A 57 11.67 -9.80 -4.55
CA THR A 57 11.45 -9.76 -3.10
C THR A 57 10.83 -8.44 -2.61
N ALA A 58 10.55 -7.50 -3.51
CA ALA A 58 10.03 -6.17 -3.18
C ALA A 58 8.84 -6.20 -2.21
N PHE A 59 7.87 -7.08 -2.45
CA PHE A 59 6.68 -7.20 -1.62
C PHE A 59 6.99 -7.70 -0.20
N ASP A 60 7.77 -8.78 -0.08
CA ASP A 60 8.13 -9.31 1.24
C ASP A 60 9.02 -8.34 2.02
N ARG A 61 9.94 -7.63 1.35
CA ARG A 61 10.72 -6.56 1.99
C ARG A 61 9.85 -5.40 2.45
N ALA A 62 8.86 -5.00 1.63
CA ALA A 62 7.94 -3.95 2.02
C ALA A 62 7.12 -4.37 3.23
N ARG A 63 6.65 -5.63 3.29
CA ARG A 63 5.97 -6.17 4.49
C ARG A 63 6.84 -6.07 5.73
N VAL A 64 8.10 -6.50 5.67
CA VAL A 64 9.04 -6.39 6.79
C VAL A 64 9.22 -4.93 7.22
N TYR A 65 9.44 -4.03 6.27
CA TYR A 65 9.60 -2.59 6.56
C TYR A 65 8.34 -2.00 7.19
N LEU A 66 7.18 -2.24 6.58
CA LEU A 66 5.90 -1.71 7.04
C LEU A 66 5.53 -2.27 8.41
N ASN A 67 5.77 -3.55 8.68
CA ASN A 67 5.52 -4.14 9.99
C ASN A 67 6.42 -3.52 11.07
N GLY A 68 7.67 -3.18 10.75
CA GLY A 68 8.56 -2.47 11.67
C GLY A 68 8.15 -1.04 11.98
N VAL A 69 7.27 -0.42 11.17
CA VAL A 69 6.82 0.97 11.35
C VAL A 69 5.37 1.04 11.85
N VAL A 70 4.49 0.23 11.27
CA VAL A 70 3.02 0.24 11.46
C VAL A 70 2.57 -0.84 12.44
N GLY A 71 3.40 -1.87 12.72
CA GLY A 71 3.02 -2.99 13.59
C GLY A 71 2.64 -2.56 15.01
N ASP A 72 3.28 -1.51 15.53
CA ASP A 72 3.03 -0.96 16.87
C ASP A 72 1.89 0.08 16.90
N TYR A 73 1.28 0.39 15.75
CA TYR A 73 0.19 1.36 15.71
C TYR A 73 -1.07 0.82 16.39
N PRO A 74 -1.91 1.71 16.96
CA PRO A 74 -3.26 1.35 17.37
C PRO A 74 -4.00 0.64 16.24
N LYS A 75 -4.90 -0.28 16.60
CA LYS A 75 -5.64 -1.08 15.61
C LYS A 75 -6.38 -0.18 14.62
N GLU A 76 -6.95 0.92 15.12
CA GLU A 76 -7.70 1.91 14.35
C GLU A 76 -6.84 2.50 13.23
N LYS A 77 -5.57 2.82 13.52
CA LYS A 77 -4.64 3.34 12.51
C LYS A 77 -4.24 2.31 11.48
N ARG A 78 -4.09 1.04 11.86
CA ARG A 78 -3.86 -0.06 10.90
C ARG A 78 -5.06 -0.28 9.99
N THR A 79 -6.26 -0.19 10.56
CA THR A 79 -7.52 -0.26 9.82
C THR A 79 -7.65 0.88 8.81
N GLU A 80 -7.36 2.12 9.20
CA GLU A 80 -7.36 3.29 8.31
C GLU A 80 -6.43 3.06 7.10
N LEU A 81 -5.22 2.53 7.33
CA LEU A 81 -4.25 2.26 6.27
C LEU A 81 -4.75 1.21 5.27
N ILE A 82 -5.36 0.11 5.76
CA ILE A 82 -5.95 -0.92 4.90
C ILE A 82 -7.15 -0.39 4.12
N GLN A 83 -8.02 0.39 4.76
CA GLN A 83 -9.19 0.99 4.11
C GLN A 83 -8.79 1.92 2.97
N MET A 84 -7.80 2.77 3.22
CA MET A 84 -7.27 3.69 2.22
C MET A 84 -6.67 2.95 1.02
N ILE A 85 -5.89 1.89 1.25
CA ILE A 85 -5.32 1.05 0.19
C ILE A 85 -6.42 0.34 -0.61
N TRP A 86 -7.39 -0.26 0.06
CA TRP A 86 -8.54 -0.89 -0.58
C TRP A 86 -9.29 0.09 -1.49
N HIS A 87 -9.60 1.27 -0.97
CA HIS A 87 -10.30 2.30 -1.74
C HIS A 87 -9.48 2.74 -2.96
N SER A 88 -8.18 2.99 -2.77
CA SER A 88 -7.27 3.38 -3.84
C SER A 88 -7.20 2.33 -4.95
N ASN A 89 -7.13 1.04 -4.60
CA ASN A 89 -7.06 -0.04 -5.57
C ASN A 89 -8.41 -0.31 -6.26
N ASN A 90 -9.52 0.04 -5.61
CA ASN A 90 -10.87 -0.14 -6.16
C ASN A 90 -11.35 1.07 -7.01
N ILE A 91 -10.54 2.12 -7.19
CA ILE A 91 -10.89 3.27 -8.06
C ILE A 91 -11.20 2.82 -9.49
N LYS A 92 -10.52 1.77 -9.98
CA LYS A 92 -10.75 1.17 -11.31
C LYS A 92 -12.05 0.34 -11.40
N GLY A 93 -12.81 0.22 -10.32
CA GLY A 93 -14.07 -0.54 -10.23
C GLY A 93 -13.89 -2.04 -10.05
N TYR A 94 -12.65 -2.53 -9.93
CA TYR A 94 -12.33 -3.91 -9.60
C TYR A 94 -10.94 -4.02 -8.96
N VAL A 95 -10.71 -5.09 -8.20
CA VAL A 95 -9.42 -5.45 -7.63
C VAL A 95 -9.04 -6.84 -8.16
N THR A 96 -7.81 -7.02 -8.62
CA THR A 96 -7.34 -8.33 -9.10
C THR A 96 -7.13 -9.29 -7.93
N GLU A 97 -7.17 -10.61 -8.18
CA GLU A 97 -6.90 -11.63 -7.14
C GLU A 97 -5.51 -11.44 -6.49
N MET A 98 -4.53 -11.04 -7.29
CA MET A 98 -3.17 -10.79 -6.82
C MET A 98 -3.10 -9.58 -5.88
N GLU A 99 -3.76 -8.47 -6.20
CA GLU A 99 -3.87 -7.30 -5.31
C GLU A 99 -4.65 -7.63 -4.04
N ALA A 100 -5.76 -8.37 -4.17
CA ALA A 100 -6.53 -8.84 -3.02
C ALA A 100 -5.70 -9.73 -2.09
N THR A 101 -4.88 -10.62 -2.67
CA THR A 101 -3.94 -11.47 -1.91
C THR A 101 -2.87 -10.63 -1.21
N ALA A 102 -2.31 -9.62 -1.89
CA ALA A 102 -1.34 -8.72 -1.29
C ALA A 102 -1.94 -7.95 -0.09
N MET A 103 -3.14 -7.39 -0.26
CA MET A 103 -3.87 -6.69 0.80
C MET A 103 -4.23 -7.63 1.96
N LEU A 104 -4.65 -8.87 1.68
CA LEU A 104 -4.96 -9.85 2.71
C LEU A 104 -3.72 -10.22 3.54
N LYS A 105 -2.56 -10.41 2.90
CA LYS A 105 -1.29 -10.66 3.62
C LYS A 105 -0.94 -9.52 4.57
N LEU A 106 -1.11 -8.27 4.13
CA LEU A 106 -0.90 -7.08 4.99
C LEU A 106 -1.92 -7.03 6.13
N ALA A 107 -3.20 -7.31 5.85
CA ALA A 107 -4.25 -7.31 6.87
C ALA A 107 -4.01 -8.39 7.95
N VAL A 108 -3.48 -9.56 7.57
CA VAL A 108 -3.06 -10.62 8.51
C VAL A 108 -1.90 -10.15 9.38
N ASP A 109 -0.85 -9.59 8.77
CA ASP A 109 0.31 -9.07 9.51
C ASP A 109 -0.12 -8.01 10.55
N TRP A 110 -1.15 -7.23 10.21
CA TRP A 110 -1.64 -6.14 11.03
C TRP A 110 -2.85 -6.49 11.90
N ARG A 111 -3.35 -7.73 11.85
CA ARG A 111 -4.52 -8.21 12.62
C ARG A 111 -5.79 -7.39 12.39
N VAL A 112 -6.03 -7.02 11.13
CA VAL A 112 -7.20 -6.24 10.67
C VAL A 112 -7.96 -6.93 9.52
N GLU A 113 -7.90 -8.27 9.48
CA GLU A 113 -8.52 -9.09 8.45
C GLU A 113 -10.04 -8.90 8.42
N LYS A 114 -10.67 -8.80 9.59
CA LYS A 114 -12.12 -8.62 9.70
C LYS A 114 -12.56 -7.29 9.10
N GLU A 115 -11.76 -6.25 9.30
CA GLU A 115 -12.00 -4.91 8.78
C GLU A 115 -11.84 -4.89 7.25
N LEU A 116 -10.83 -5.56 6.70
CA LEU A 116 -10.70 -5.74 5.25
C LEU A 116 -11.92 -6.46 4.68
N MET A 117 -12.33 -7.58 5.28
CA MET A 117 -13.49 -8.36 4.80
C MET A 117 -14.79 -7.55 4.83
N GLY A 118 -14.96 -6.65 5.81
CA GLY A 118 -16.11 -5.75 5.87
C GLY A 118 -16.21 -4.81 4.66
N LEU A 119 -15.09 -4.42 4.05
CA LEU A 119 -15.06 -3.56 2.85
C LEU A 119 -15.30 -4.33 1.55
N VAL A 120 -14.96 -5.62 1.52
CA VAL A 120 -15.17 -6.48 0.36
C VAL A 120 -16.66 -6.83 0.20
N LEU A 121 -17.36 -6.94 1.33
CA LEU A 121 -18.77 -7.37 1.39
C LEU A 121 -19.77 -6.20 1.39
N SER A 122 -19.29 -4.96 1.36
CA SER A 122 -20.08 -3.72 1.34
C SER A 122 -20.34 -3.23 -0.08
#